data_AF-A0A959RM26-F1
#
_entry.id   AF-A0A959RM26-F1
#
_cell.length_a   1.000
_cell.length_b   1.000
_cell.length_c   1.000
_cell.angle_alpha   90.00
_cell.angle_beta   90.00
_cell.angle_gamma   90.00
#
_symmetry.space_group_name_H-M   'P 1'
#
loop_
_entity.id
_entity.type
_entity.pdbx_description
1 polymer ?
#
loop_
_entity_poly.entity_id
_entity_poly.type
_entity_poly.pdbx_seq_one_letter_code
_entity_poly.pdbx_strand_id
1 'polypeptide(L)' 'MIDIKLIRENPELVKQGIANKNDKSSVDDILAVDLERREKLQLVEDLKSKRNNASQE' A
#
# COMPACT_ATOMS: atom_id res chain seq x y z
N MET A 1 4.32 -0.81 16.39
CA MET A 1 3.85 -0.56 15.01
C MET A 1 4.85 -1.24 14.09
N ILE A 2 4.44 -2.19 13.25
CA ILE A 2 5.33 -2.80 12.26
C ILE A 2 5.40 -1.87 11.06
N ASP A 3 6.60 -1.61 10.55
CA ASP A 3 6.80 -0.83 9.34
C ASP A 3 6.22 -1.54 8.12
N ILE A 4 5.34 -0.87 7.38
CA ILE A 4 4.79 -1.35 6.11
C ILE A 4 5.90 -1.64 5.08
N LYS A 5 7.05 -0.96 5.18
CA LYS A 5 8.22 -1.22 4.35
C LYS A 5 8.76 -2.63 4.58
N LEU A 6 8.84 -3.07 5.82
CA LEU A 6 9.33 -4.40 6.18
C LEU A 6 8.38 -5.50 5.71
N ILE A 7 7.07 -5.23 5.75
CA ILE A 7 6.03 -6.10 5.17
C ILE A 7 6.19 -6.21 3.65
N ARG A 8 6.56 -5.12 2.98
CA ARG A 8 6.74 -5.07 1.52
C ARG A 8 8.06 -5.68 1.05
N GLU A 9 9.14 -5.46 1.80
CA GLU A 9 10.47 -6.00 1.47
C GLU A 9 10.57 -7.48 1.81
N ASN A 10 10.02 -7.91 2.95
CA ASN A 10 10.14 -9.28 3.44
C ASN A 10 8.79 -9.89 3.86
N PRO A 11 7.84 -10.05 2.93
CA PRO A 11 6.51 -10.56 3.24
C PRO A 11 6.53 -11.98 3.83
N GLU A 12 7.44 -12.85 3.38
CA GLU A 12 7.59 -14.21 3.91
C GLU A 12 8.01 -14.23 5.38
N LEU A 13 8.95 -13.36 5.74
CA LEU A 13 9.48 -13.24 7.10
C LEU A 13 8.40 -12.72 8.06
N VAL A 14 7.57 -11.78 7.60
CA VAL A 14 6.42 -11.29 8.34
C VAL A 14 5.34 -12.36 8.46
N LYS A 15 5.04 -13.11 7.39
CA LYS A 15 4.10 -14.25 7.42
C LYS A 15 4.54 -15.31 8.44
N GLN A 16 5.82 -15.67 8.47
CA GLN A 16 6.36 -16.59 9.47
C GLN A 16 6.27 -16.03 10.89
N GLY A 17 6.58 -14.75 11.09
CA GLY A 17 6.45 -14.09 12.39
C GLY A 17 5.00 -14.04 12.92
N ILE A 18 4.04 -13.81 12.02
CA ILE A 18 2.60 -13.83 12.32
C ILE A 18 2.12 -15.25 12.61
N ALA A 19 2.54 -16.23 11.81
CA ALA A 19 2.24 -17.65 12.05
C ALA A 19 2.79 -18.13 13.40
N ASN A 20 4.02 -17.74 13.75
CA ASN A 20 4.64 -18.02 15.04
C ASN A 20 3.89 -17.34 16.21
N LYS A 21 3.28 -16.18 15.96
CA LYS A 21 2.41 -15.48 16.92
C LYS A 21 0.99 -16.06 16.99
N ASN A 22 0.68 -17.08 16.18
CA ASN A 22 -0.66 -17.68 16.06
C ASN A 22 -1.75 -16.65 15.69
N ASP A 23 -1.33 -15.63 14.95
CA ASP A 23 -2.17 -14.50 14.56
C ASP A 23 -2.66 -14.72 13.12
N LYS A 24 -3.92 -14.39 12.84
CA LYS A 24 -4.55 -14.53 11.49
C LYS A 24 -4.40 -13.28 10.64
N SER A 25 -3.48 -12.39 11.03
CA SER A 25 -3.17 -11.17 10.30
C SER A 25 -2.73 -11.48 8.87
N SER A 26 -3.58 -11.17 7.90
CA SER A 26 -3.36 -11.52 6.50
C SER A 26 -2.47 -10.46 5.85
N VAL A 27 -1.18 -10.80 5.74
CA VAL A 27 -0.15 -9.96 5.10
C VAL A 27 -0.53 -9.63 3.65
N ASP A 28 -1.16 -10.59 2.96
CA ASP A 28 -1.62 -10.43 1.59
C ASP A 28 -2.68 -9.33 1.46
N ASP A 29 -3.64 -9.26 2.40
CA ASP A 29 -4.65 -8.18 2.42
C ASP A 29 -4.01 -6.82 2.69
N ILE A 30 -3.02 -6.75 3.58
CA ILE A 30 -2.28 -5.51 3.86
C ILE A 30 -1.55 -5.03 2.61
N LEU A 31 -0.93 -5.94 1.86
CA LEU A 31 -0.25 -5.62 0.60
C LEU A 31 -1.25 -5.18 -0.47
N ALA A 32 -2.41 -5.83 -0.58
CA ALA A 32 -3.46 -5.47 -1.53
C ALA A 32 -3.99 -4.04 -1.27
N VAL A 33 -4.28 -3.72 0.00
CA VAL A 33 -4.73 -2.38 0.39
C VAL A 33 -3.66 -1.31 0.18
N ASP A 34 -2.38 -1.62 0.45
CA ASP A 34 -1.27 -0.71 0.17
C ASP A 34 -1.13 -0.42 -1.34
N LEU A 35 -1.37 -1.42 -2.18
CA LEU A 35 -1.33 -1.31 -3.63
C LEU A 35 -2.48 -0.42 -4.15
N GLU A 36 -3.72 -0.69 -3.70
CA GLU A 36 -4.88 0.16 -4.01
C GLU A 36 -4.66 1.62 -3.57
N ARG A 37 -4.07 1.83 -2.39
CA ARG A 37 -3.80 3.18 -1.88
C ARG A 37 -2.83 3.93 -2.78
N ARG A 38 -1.78 3.27 -3.28
CA ARG A 38 -0.81 3.87 -4.19
C ARG A 38 -1.43 4.22 -5.54
N GLU A 39 -2.23 3.30 -6.07
CA GLU A 39 -2.93 3.51 -7.34
C GLU A 39 -3.89 4.71 -7.25
N LYS A 40 -4.67 4.81 -6.16
CA LYS A 40 -5.55 5.95 -5.89
C LYS A 40 -4.77 7.26 -5.71
N LEU A 41 -3.63 7.23 -5.02
CA LEU A 41 -2.78 8.42 -4.86
C LEU A 41 -2.26 8.93 -6.22
N GLN A 42 -1.79 8.02 -7.07
CA GLN A 42 -1.34 8.37 -8.41
C GLN A 42 -2.49 8.93 -9.25
N LEU A 43 -3.66 8.30 -9.20
CA LEU A 43 -4.86 8.80 -9.89
C LEU A 43 -5.24 10.21 -9.44
N VAL A 44 -5.18 10.49 -8.13
CA VAL A 44 -5.48 11.82 -7.58
C VAL A 44 -4.48 12.86 -8.08
N GLU A 45 -3.19 12.56 -8.06
CA GLU A 45 -2.16 13.47 -8.58
C GLU A 45 -2.32 13.71 -10.09
N ASP A 46 -2.62 12.66 -10.87
CA ASP A 46 -2.90 12.79 -12.30
C ASP A 46 -4.14 13.65 -12.58
N LEU A 47 -5.23 13.45 -11.82
CA LEU A 47 -6.44 14.26 -11.95
C LEU A 47 -6.19 15.71 -11.55
N LYS A 48 -5.38 15.95 -10.51
CA LYS A 48 -5.00 17.28 -10.04
C LYS A 48 -4.13 18.00 -11.08
N SER A 49 -3.19 17.29 -11.69
CA SER A 49 -2.37 17.78 -12.81
C SER A 49 -3.24 18.14 -14.02
N LYS A 50 -4.15 17.25 -14.44
CA LYS A 50 -5.12 17.52 -15.51
C LYS A 50 -5.98 18.75 -15.23
N ARG A 51 -6.51 18.88 -14.00
CA ARG A 51 -7.32 20.03 -13.59
C ARG A 51 -6.51 21.34 -13.63
N ASN A 52 -5.26 21.31 -13.19
CA ASN A 52 -4.41 22.50 -13.20
C ASN A 52 -4.07 22.92 -14.63
N ASN A 53 -3.76 21.98 -15.53
CA ASN A 53 -3.54 22.26 -16.95
C ASN A 53 -4.79 22.86 -17.60
N ALA A 54 -5.97 22.26 -17.37
CA ALA A 54 -7.23 22.74 -17.93
C ALA A 54 -7.68 24.12 -17.39
N SER A 55 -7.11 24.58 -16.26
CA SER A 55 -7.40 25.90 -15.69
C SER A 55 -6.42 26.98 -16.16
N GLN A 56 -5.36 26.63 -16.88
CA GLN A 56 -4.38 27.56 -17.44
C GLN A 56 -4.61 27.87 -18.93
N GLU A 57 -5.58 27.21 -19.58
CA GLU A 57 -6.16 27.60 -20.88
C GLU A 57 -7.32 28.60 -20.68
#